data_AF-A0A5N7CV34-F1
#
_entry.id   AF-A0A5N7CV34-F1
#
_cell.length_a   1.000
_cell.length_b   1.000
_cell.length_c   1.000
_cell.angle_alpha   90.00
_cell.angle_beta   90.00
_cell.angle_gamma   90.00
#
_symmetry.space_group_name_H-M   'P 1'
#
loop_
_entity.id
_entity.type
_entity.pdbx_description
1 polymer ?
#
loop_
_entity_poly.entity_id
_entity_poly.type
_entity_poly.pdbx_seq_one_letter_code
_entity_poly.pdbx_strand_id
1 'polypeptide(L)'
;MAGPTMPVVLLRAFVLLFALHVPSIIASELNFPPNANHIFNAIHSSMRQWGSSLHHNGMSFFLATVPKGTQLYHGNSSPGPVNGTEWLAFEPEHAMVFARPHHGPPPGKGPYKRSQLPLKPEHMESGKDQDRDQDKPGYLHTYTAAKDLRLLYLDGMSAAKTENGTLDSQDRILLRDALEGRPGMLEDERAELICRMARDNYQGRLDGVIRMEAGFEIILCDFARDLDEIRVTQVKSDRKGPGPRGGKGKKGPLFGAMLWYKAIAARYDGIGSNRVILNYDHFVTAYVYGLDLFRSSGSNSNVLPRLHHLFADELGPIRSDLDHLIMNHDPSETSFNWQGVADMVVQRYAQELSYLVSGQLSTLQALHEEIENSLGPFIDYDDRNTSLEAHRCSMQFVPAGAPSDGLASDAVRSVTHSICSAMIEAWKQTDYDTAVAQLQSLMDYLSWTTWKECKGCADNEICVIPIWPMGTVEDYEHPQCRDASRPSGEGRRYWGEPGGPRGPGRPEGPRQSSWLQRMLHYLQAMIR
;
A
#
# COMPACT_ATOMS: atom_id res chain seq x y z
N MET A 1 -24.41 -15.22 -95.77
CA MET A 1 -25.56 -15.87 -95.12
C MET A 1 -25.61 -15.39 -93.68
N ALA A 2 -26.75 -14.79 -93.33
CA ALA A 2 -27.29 -14.50 -91.99
C ALA A 2 -26.41 -13.84 -90.91
N GLY A 3 -26.72 -12.57 -90.59
CA GLY A 3 -26.74 -12.13 -89.19
C GLY A 3 -28.05 -12.55 -88.50
N PRO A 4 -28.57 -11.74 -87.57
CA PRO A 4 -28.17 -11.57 -86.16
C PRO A 4 -29.26 -12.11 -85.21
N THR A 5 -29.01 -12.21 -83.89
CA THR A 5 -29.99 -11.93 -82.80
C THR A 5 -29.42 -12.18 -81.40
N MET A 6 -29.37 -11.11 -80.59
CA MET A 6 -29.54 -11.14 -79.13
C MET A 6 -31.07 -11.34 -78.82
N PRO A 7 -31.60 -11.49 -77.58
CA PRO A 7 -31.01 -11.20 -76.26
C PRO A 7 -31.52 -12.05 -75.04
N VAL A 8 -31.03 -11.67 -73.85
CA VAL A 8 -31.64 -11.66 -72.50
C VAL A 8 -31.58 -12.91 -71.57
N VAL A 9 -31.12 -12.58 -70.35
CA VAL A 9 -31.44 -13.11 -69.01
C VAL A 9 -30.41 -14.07 -68.42
N LEU A 10 -30.00 -13.75 -67.19
CA LEU A 10 -29.11 -14.48 -66.26
C LEU A 10 -27.60 -14.19 -66.35
N LEU A 11 -27.21 -12.92 -66.19
CA LEU A 11 -25.93 -12.62 -65.55
C LEU A 11 -25.95 -11.26 -64.83
N ARG A 12 -26.91 -11.06 -63.92
CA ARG A 12 -26.94 -9.92 -62.97
C ARG A 12 -27.43 -10.35 -61.57
N ALA A 13 -27.01 -11.52 -61.11
CA ALA A 13 -27.33 -12.00 -59.76
C ALA A 13 -26.11 -12.49 -58.95
N PHE A 14 -24.88 -12.29 -59.44
CA PHE A 14 -23.66 -12.78 -58.77
C PHE A 14 -22.61 -11.67 -58.51
N VAL A 15 -23.06 -10.42 -58.32
CA VAL A 15 -22.17 -9.30 -57.94
C VAL A 15 -22.67 -8.54 -56.69
N LEU A 16 -23.60 -9.11 -55.90
CA LEU A 16 -24.18 -8.42 -54.73
C LEU A 16 -24.17 -9.24 -53.43
N LEU A 17 -23.19 -10.14 -53.24
CA LEU A 17 -23.01 -10.86 -51.96
C LEU A 17 -21.58 -10.77 -51.39
N PHE A 18 -20.74 -9.86 -51.92
CA PHE A 18 -19.41 -9.54 -51.36
C PHE A 18 -19.33 -8.07 -50.89
N ALA A 19 -20.38 -7.61 -50.21
CA ALA A 19 -20.34 -6.35 -49.48
C ALA A 19 -20.80 -6.63 -48.03
N LEU A 20 -19.97 -6.21 -47.08
CA LEU A 20 -20.26 -6.11 -45.65
C LEU A 20 -20.35 -7.46 -44.90
N HIS A 21 -19.19 -8.09 -44.71
CA HIS A 21 -18.88 -8.66 -43.40
C HIS A 21 -17.72 -7.84 -42.83
N VAL A 22 -18.02 -6.59 -42.49
CA VAL A 22 -17.32 -5.98 -41.35
C VAL A 22 -17.70 -6.89 -40.19
N PRO A 23 -16.76 -7.50 -39.45
CA PRO A 23 -17.13 -8.14 -38.20
C PRO A 23 -17.76 -7.02 -37.38
N SER A 24 -19.08 -7.08 -37.20
CA SER A 24 -19.73 -6.31 -36.15
C SER A 24 -19.01 -6.75 -34.89
N ILE A 25 -18.07 -5.94 -34.43
CA ILE A 25 -17.61 -5.93 -33.06
C ILE A 25 -18.87 -5.51 -32.31
N ILE A 26 -19.74 -6.48 -32.05
CA ILE A 26 -20.62 -6.42 -30.90
C ILE A 26 -19.62 -6.13 -29.79
N ALA A 27 -19.69 -4.93 -29.24
CA ALA A 27 -18.98 -4.59 -28.03
C ALA A 27 -19.33 -5.71 -27.05
N SER A 28 -18.43 -6.69 -26.88
CA SER A 28 -18.46 -7.49 -25.67
C SER A 28 -18.42 -6.43 -24.59
N GLU A 29 -19.45 -6.34 -23.75
CA GLU A 29 -19.36 -5.55 -22.54
C GLU A 29 -17.99 -5.87 -21.93
N LEU A 30 -17.10 -4.88 -21.92
CA LEU A 30 -15.78 -5.04 -21.34
C LEU A 30 -16.04 -5.28 -19.86
N ASN A 31 -16.06 -6.56 -19.48
CA ASN A 31 -16.27 -6.98 -18.10
C ASN A 31 -14.98 -6.72 -17.34
N PHE A 32 -14.81 -5.47 -16.92
CA PHE A 32 -13.71 -5.06 -16.08
C PHE A 32 -13.86 -5.61 -14.65
N PRO A 33 -12.76 -5.86 -13.94
CA PRO A 33 -12.81 -6.33 -12.57
C PRO A 33 -13.52 -5.29 -11.67
N PRO A 34 -14.26 -5.74 -10.64
CA PRO A 34 -14.75 -4.83 -9.62
C PRO A 34 -13.57 -4.12 -8.94
N ASN A 35 -13.78 -2.90 -8.45
CA ASN A 35 -12.76 -2.11 -7.75
C ASN A 35 -11.46 -1.89 -8.58
N ALA A 36 -11.56 -1.83 -9.91
CA ALA A 36 -10.41 -1.67 -10.81
C ALA A 36 -9.51 -0.46 -10.47
N ASN A 37 -10.08 0.65 -10.01
CA ASN A 37 -9.36 1.81 -9.47
C ASN A 37 -8.42 1.44 -8.32
N HIS A 38 -8.88 0.61 -7.37
CA HIS A 38 -8.05 0.20 -6.23
C HIS A 38 -6.96 -0.77 -6.63
N ILE A 39 -7.21 -1.64 -7.60
CA ILE A 39 -6.21 -2.56 -8.17
C ILE A 39 -5.13 -1.76 -8.92
N PHE A 40 -5.55 -0.79 -9.74
CA PHE A 40 -4.64 0.16 -10.39
C PHE A 40 -3.78 0.90 -9.36
N ASN A 41 -4.39 1.39 -8.28
CA ASN A 41 -3.68 2.09 -7.22
C ASN A 41 -2.69 1.20 -6.47
N ALA A 42 -3.01 -0.08 -6.25
CA ALA A 42 -2.09 -1.06 -5.66
C ALA A 42 -0.88 -1.30 -6.57
N ILE A 43 -1.09 -1.44 -7.89
CA ILE A 43 0.00 -1.58 -8.87
C ILE A 43 0.87 -0.31 -8.87
N HIS A 44 0.27 0.87 -9.03
CA HIS A 44 0.97 2.15 -9.05
C HIS A 44 1.74 2.42 -7.74
N SER A 45 1.17 2.06 -6.59
CA SER A 45 1.77 2.34 -5.28
C SER A 45 2.73 1.27 -4.79
N SER A 46 2.75 0.09 -5.41
CA SER A 46 3.60 -1.03 -4.95
C SER A 46 5.07 -0.63 -4.88
N MET A 47 5.72 -0.93 -3.74
CA MET A 47 7.10 -0.52 -3.42
C MET A 47 7.35 1.01 -3.37
N ARG A 48 6.30 1.85 -3.22
CA ARG A 48 6.38 3.30 -3.07
C ARG A 48 5.81 3.77 -1.74
N GLN A 49 6.64 4.46 -0.96
CA GLN A 49 6.26 4.87 0.39
C GLN A 49 5.03 5.79 0.39
N TRP A 50 4.92 6.73 -0.55
CA TRP A 50 3.84 7.72 -0.57
C TRP A 50 2.46 7.06 -0.72
N GLY A 51 2.31 6.28 -1.80
CA GLY A 51 1.07 5.57 -2.10
C GLY A 51 0.72 4.55 -1.01
N SER A 52 1.70 3.76 -0.57
CA SER A 52 1.48 2.76 0.49
C SER A 52 1.16 3.38 1.85
N SER A 53 1.57 4.62 2.15
CA SER A 53 1.20 5.31 3.40
C SER A 53 -0.21 5.91 3.36
N LEU A 54 -0.68 6.37 2.20
CA LEU A 54 -2.03 6.91 2.05
C LEU A 54 -3.08 5.81 1.83
N HIS A 55 -2.71 4.71 1.16
CA HIS A 55 -3.51 3.49 1.02
C HIS A 55 -3.01 2.39 1.96
N HIS A 56 -2.88 2.72 3.24
CA HIS A 56 -2.11 1.92 4.21
C HIS A 56 -2.67 0.54 4.56
N ASN A 57 -3.93 0.22 4.24
CA ASN A 57 -4.52 -1.08 4.59
C ASN A 57 -4.15 -2.22 3.66
N GLY A 58 -3.64 -1.94 2.45
CA GLY A 58 -3.02 -2.91 1.54
C GLY A 58 -3.77 -4.25 1.36
N MET A 59 -4.40 -4.44 0.20
CA MET A 59 -5.25 -5.62 -0.03
C MET A 59 -4.67 -6.61 -1.05
N SER A 60 -3.39 -6.46 -1.40
CA SER A 60 -2.76 -7.20 -2.49
C SER A 60 -1.46 -7.90 -2.04
N PHE A 61 -1.18 -9.04 -2.67
CA PHE A 61 -0.01 -9.89 -2.45
C PHE A 61 0.69 -10.12 -3.78
N PHE A 62 1.96 -9.74 -3.87
CA PHE A 62 2.77 -9.90 -5.08
C PHE A 62 3.95 -10.83 -4.82
N LEU A 63 4.28 -11.70 -5.77
CA LEU A 63 5.59 -12.34 -5.75
C LEU A 63 6.66 -11.29 -6.05
N ALA A 64 7.74 -11.32 -5.29
CA ALA A 64 8.79 -10.30 -5.33
C ALA A 64 10.17 -10.94 -5.35
N THR A 65 11.04 -10.45 -6.24
CA THR A 65 12.45 -10.81 -6.28
C THR A 65 13.29 -9.65 -5.77
N VAL A 66 14.16 -9.90 -4.78
CA VAL A 66 15.28 -9.01 -4.47
C VAL A 66 16.52 -9.58 -5.16
N PRO A 67 17.06 -8.92 -6.19
CA PRO A 67 18.15 -9.50 -6.97
C PRO A 67 19.42 -9.73 -6.14
N LYS A 68 20.18 -10.76 -6.51
CA LYS A 68 21.52 -11.03 -5.99
C LYS A 68 22.37 -9.76 -6.06
N GLY A 69 23.15 -9.51 -5.01
CA GLY A 69 24.00 -8.32 -4.92
C GLY A 69 23.28 -7.11 -4.31
N THR A 70 21.96 -7.15 -4.10
CA THR A 70 21.24 -6.06 -3.44
C THR A 70 21.73 -5.87 -2.02
N GLN A 71 22.21 -4.66 -1.70
CA GLN A 71 22.68 -4.31 -0.37
C GLN A 71 21.51 -4.07 0.59
N LEU A 72 21.62 -4.62 1.79
CA LEU A 72 20.59 -4.58 2.85
C LEU A 72 21.24 -4.30 4.20
N TYR A 73 20.45 -3.81 5.15
CA TYR A 73 20.96 -3.34 6.44
C TYR A 73 20.20 -3.94 7.62
N HIS A 74 20.91 -4.28 8.68
CA HIS A 74 20.32 -4.78 9.92
C HIS A 74 20.98 -4.11 11.12
N GLY A 75 20.17 -3.64 12.06
CA GLY A 75 20.64 -3.07 13.32
C GLY A 75 20.64 -4.13 14.41
N ASN A 76 21.79 -4.36 15.07
CA ASN A 76 21.90 -5.30 16.17
C ASN A 76 22.66 -4.69 17.38
N SER A 77 22.45 -5.27 18.55
CA SER A 77 23.24 -5.00 19.75
C SER A 77 24.57 -5.77 19.81
N SER A 78 24.75 -6.77 18.94
CA SER A 78 25.93 -7.64 18.87
C SER A 78 26.71 -7.44 17.55
N PRO A 79 28.05 -7.57 17.56
CA PRO A 79 28.83 -7.61 16.33
C PRO A 79 28.88 -9.01 15.70
N GLY A 80 28.43 -10.05 16.41
CA GLY A 80 28.50 -11.42 15.94
C GLY A 80 27.54 -11.69 14.77
N PRO A 81 27.78 -12.76 14.00
CA PRO A 81 26.95 -13.11 12.85
C PRO A 81 25.50 -13.34 13.28
N VAL A 82 24.59 -12.88 12.44
CA VAL A 82 23.15 -13.08 12.61
C VAL A 82 22.75 -14.34 11.85
N ASN A 83 22.16 -15.29 12.56
CA ASN A 83 21.71 -16.56 11.99
C ASN A 83 20.18 -16.68 12.13
N GLY A 84 19.53 -17.35 11.18
CA GLY A 84 18.10 -17.62 11.23
C GLY A 84 17.24 -16.43 10.81
N THR A 85 16.01 -16.38 11.33
CA THR A 85 15.00 -15.37 10.98
C THR A 85 15.35 -14.03 11.60
N GLU A 86 15.37 -12.96 10.81
CA GLU A 86 15.60 -11.58 11.28
C GLU A 86 15.07 -10.53 10.27
N TRP A 87 15.14 -9.25 10.64
CA TRP A 87 14.68 -8.14 9.77
C TRP A 87 15.83 -7.41 9.05
N LEU A 88 15.58 -7.06 7.79
CA LEU A 88 16.45 -6.22 6.96
C LEU A 88 15.70 -4.97 6.53
N ALA A 89 16.42 -3.85 6.43
CA ALA A 89 15.93 -2.62 5.84
C ALA A 89 16.66 -2.30 4.53
N PHE A 90 15.99 -1.57 3.64
CA PHE A 90 16.58 -1.03 2.41
C PHE A 90 17.39 0.26 2.66
N GLU A 91 17.14 0.93 3.78
CA GLU A 91 17.79 2.15 4.25
C GLU A 91 18.70 1.88 5.47
N PRO A 92 19.95 2.34 5.46
CA PRO A 92 20.81 2.26 6.64
C PRO A 92 20.24 3.09 7.80
N GLU A 93 19.62 4.24 7.54
CA GLU A 93 19.02 5.10 8.57
C GLU A 93 17.89 4.40 9.32
N HIS A 94 17.09 3.58 8.61
CA HIS A 94 16.04 2.78 9.22
C HIS A 94 16.64 1.67 10.11
N ALA A 95 17.59 0.89 9.59
CA ALA A 95 18.28 -0.14 10.37
C ALA A 95 19.03 0.44 11.59
N MET A 96 19.56 1.65 11.47
CA MET A 96 20.25 2.35 12.57
C MET A 96 19.35 2.62 13.78
N VAL A 97 18.03 2.71 13.60
CA VAL A 97 17.07 2.82 14.72
C VAL A 97 17.18 1.58 15.62
N PHE A 98 17.39 0.40 15.03
CA PHE A 98 17.46 -0.89 15.73
C PHE A 98 18.87 -1.33 16.11
N ALA A 99 19.90 -0.57 15.70
CA ALA A 99 21.30 -0.89 15.91
C ALA A 99 21.79 -0.82 17.37
N ARG A 100 20.89 -0.77 18.37
CA ARG A 100 21.24 -0.58 19.78
C ARG A 100 20.30 -1.35 20.72
N PRO A 101 20.77 -1.73 21.92
CA PRO A 101 19.91 -2.34 22.94
C PRO A 101 18.78 -1.37 23.33
N HIS A 102 17.53 -1.73 23.05
CA HIS A 102 16.38 -0.96 23.54
C HIS A 102 16.09 -1.35 24.98
N HIS A 103 16.10 -0.37 25.88
CA HIS A 103 15.63 -0.58 27.25
C HIS A 103 14.10 -0.60 27.26
N GLY A 104 13.53 -1.67 27.81
CA GLY A 104 12.14 -1.63 28.27
C GLY A 104 11.98 -0.54 29.35
N PRO A 105 10.75 -0.03 29.57
CA PRO A 105 10.52 0.97 30.61
C PRO A 105 10.92 0.43 32.00
N PRO A 106 11.21 1.33 32.98
CA PRO A 106 11.52 0.94 34.35
C PRO A 106 10.41 0.04 34.93
N PRO A 107 10.74 -0.88 35.86
CA PRO A 107 9.74 -1.71 36.52
C PRO A 107 8.65 -0.85 37.17
N GLY A 108 7.37 -1.12 36.87
CA GLY A 108 6.24 -0.49 37.57
C GLY A 108 5.43 0.55 36.78
N LYS A 109 5.74 0.82 35.52
CA LYS A 109 4.78 1.42 34.57
C LYS A 109 4.32 0.32 33.62
N GLY A 110 2.99 0.18 33.44
CA GLY A 110 2.35 -0.90 32.68
C GLY A 110 2.86 -1.06 31.25
N PRO A 111 2.35 -2.04 30.47
CA PRO A 111 2.97 -2.51 29.23
C PRO A 111 2.88 -1.45 28.14
N TYR A 112 3.80 -0.49 28.17
CA TYR A 112 4.20 0.30 27.02
C TYR A 112 5.43 -0.39 26.45
N LYS A 113 5.22 -1.26 25.46
CA LYS A 113 6.32 -1.79 24.65
C LYS A 113 5.96 -1.56 23.20
N ARG A 114 6.52 -0.49 22.64
CA ARG A 114 6.57 -0.20 21.20
C ARG A 114 8.03 -0.36 20.82
N SER A 115 8.30 -1.29 19.92
CA SER A 115 9.39 -1.35 18.93
C SER A 115 9.59 -2.82 18.58
N GLN A 116 9.69 -3.12 17.30
CA GLN A 116 10.37 -4.32 16.83
C GLN A 116 11.77 -4.33 17.42
N LEU A 117 12.19 -5.47 17.96
CA LEU A 117 13.53 -5.66 18.49
C LEU A 117 14.18 -6.74 17.65
N PRO A 118 15.51 -6.69 17.46
CA PRO A 118 16.23 -7.85 16.94
C PRO A 118 15.83 -9.10 17.75
N LEU A 119 15.57 -10.20 17.04
CA LEU A 119 15.21 -11.48 17.64
C LEU A 119 16.35 -11.90 18.56
N LYS A 120 16.05 -12.07 19.84
CA LYS A 120 17.07 -12.42 20.82
C LYS A 120 17.52 -13.87 20.58
N PRO A 121 18.83 -14.15 20.54
CA PRO A 121 19.30 -15.53 20.63
C PRO A 121 18.87 -16.14 21.97
N GLU A 122 18.50 -17.43 21.98
CA GLU A 122 17.87 -18.18 23.09
C GLU A 122 18.67 -18.25 24.42
N HIS A 123 19.79 -17.53 24.58
CA HIS A 123 20.67 -17.62 25.75
C HIS A 123 21.15 -16.26 26.30
N MET A 124 20.21 -15.41 26.72
CA MET A 124 20.53 -14.35 27.68
C MET A 124 19.63 -14.47 28.92
N GLU A 125 20.19 -15.09 29.97
CA GLU A 125 19.60 -15.09 31.31
C GLU A 125 19.31 -13.65 31.75
N SER A 126 18.14 -13.44 32.35
CA SER A 126 17.73 -12.16 32.92
C SER A 126 18.50 -11.86 34.22
N GLY A 127 19.77 -11.51 34.08
CA GLY A 127 20.62 -11.04 35.17
C GLY A 127 20.29 -9.61 35.60
N LYS A 128 20.30 -9.36 36.91
CA LYS A 128 20.03 -8.07 37.58
C LYS A 128 21.14 -7.01 37.40
N ASP A 129 21.71 -6.85 36.21
CA ASP A 129 22.79 -5.88 35.91
C ASP A 129 22.35 -4.87 34.81
N GLN A 130 21.16 -4.28 34.94
CA GLN A 130 20.59 -3.35 33.95
C GLN A 130 21.35 -2.00 33.85
N ASP A 131 22.19 -1.65 34.83
CA ASP A 131 22.95 -0.38 34.82
C ASP A 131 24.26 -0.46 34.01
N ARG A 132 24.75 -1.65 33.62
CA ARG A 132 26.01 -1.81 32.84
C ARG A 132 25.81 -1.89 31.32
N ASP A 133 24.57 -2.01 30.84
CA ASP A 133 24.28 -2.16 29.41
C ASP A 133 24.19 -0.82 28.66
N GLN A 134 24.14 0.33 29.35
CA GLN A 134 24.10 1.66 28.71
C GLN A 134 25.41 2.04 28.00
N ASP A 135 26.51 1.38 28.34
CA ASP A 135 27.83 1.63 27.76
C ASP A 135 28.19 0.67 26.62
N LYS A 136 27.37 -0.36 26.36
CA LYS A 136 27.64 -1.30 25.28
C LYS A 136 27.37 -0.65 23.94
N PRO A 137 28.33 -0.71 23.00
CA PRO A 137 28.10 -0.19 21.68
C PRO A 137 27.09 -1.06 20.94
N GLY A 138 26.38 -0.42 20.02
CA GLY A 138 25.53 -1.10 19.06
C GLY A 138 26.23 -1.28 17.71
N TYR A 139 25.63 -2.03 16.78
CA TYR A 139 26.23 -2.39 15.50
C TYR A 139 25.24 -2.29 14.35
N LEU A 140 25.70 -1.69 13.26
CA LEU A 140 25.03 -1.73 11.97
C LEU A 140 25.72 -2.78 11.11
N HIS A 141 24.96 -3.81 10.76
CA HIS A 141 25.36 -4.86 9.84
C HIS A 141 24.94 -4.47 8.43
N THR A 142 25.86 -4.61 7.48
CA THR A 142 25.60 -4.43 6.05
C THR A 142 25.76 -5.78 5.37
N TYR A 143 24.70 -6.22 4.71
CA TYR A 143 24.63 -7.47 3.98
C TYR A 143 24.47 -7.21 2.48
N THR A 144 24.71 -8.23 1.68
CA THR A 144 24.24 -8.31 0.31
C THR A 144 23.52 -9.64 0.08
N ALA A 145 22.48 -9.62 -0.76
CA ALA A 145 21.77 -10.84 -1.11
C ALA A 145 22.70 -11.81 -1.86
N ALA A 146 22.88 -13.02 -1.32
CA ALA A 146 23.80 -14.03 -1.88
C ALA A 146 23.24 -14.69 -3.16
N LYS A 147 21.93 -14.60 -3.35
CA LYS A 147 21.13 -15.07 -4.50
C LYS A 147 19.96 -14.12 -4.75
N ASP A 148 19.20 -14.38 -5.81
CA ASP A 148 17.89 -13.76 -5.98
C ASP A 148 16.97 -14.28 -4.87
N LEU A 149 16.58 -13.39 -3.95
CA LEU A 149 15.68 -13.74 -2.86
C LEU A 149 14.25 -13.80 -3.37
N ARG A 150 13.56 -14.88 -3.05
CA ARG A 150 12.17 -15.15 -3.44
C ARG A 150 11.26 -14.76 -2.29
N LEU A 151 10.54 -13.65 -2.42
CA LEU A 151 9.77 -13.07 -1.33
C LEU A 151 8.31 -12.88 -1.72
N LEU A 152 7.45 -12.77 -0.72
CA LEU A 152 6.08 -12.30 -0.90
C LEU A 152 5.99 -10.85 -0.41
N TYR A 153 5.61 -9.92 -1.30
CA TYR A 153 5.36 -8.53 -0.94
C TYR A 153 3.91 -8.36 -0.46
N LEU A 154 3.78 -7.75 0.71
CA LEU A 154 2.51 -7.43 1.37
C LEU A 154 2.23 -5.93 1.19
N ASP A 155 1.20 -5.61 0.40
CA ASP A 155 0.82 -4.25 0.05
C ASP A 155 0.49 -3.37 1.29
N GLY A 156 0.50 -2.05 1.11
CA GLY A 156 0.21 -1.07 2.15
C GLY A 156 1.27 -0.97 3.25
N MET A 157 0.88 -0.42 4.41
CA MET A 157 1.74 -0.33 5.60
C MET A 157 1.67 -1.60 6.44
N SER A 158 1.89 -2.76 5.81
CA SER A 158 1.71 -4.11 6.37
C SER A 158 2.61 -4.48 7.55
N ALA A 159 3.37 -3.55 8.14
CA ALA A 159 4.08 -3.70 9.40
C ALA A 159 3.74 -2.61 10.44
N ALA A 160 2.80 -1.71 10.14
CA ALA A 160 2.31 -0.71 11.07
C ALA A 160 1.42 -1.35 12.14
N LYS A 161 1.79 -1.16 13.42
CA LYS A 161 1.16 -1.82 14.58
C LYS A 161 -0.04 -1.04 15.11
N THR A 162 -1.07 -0.84 14.27
CA THR A 162 -2.24 0.01 14.54
C THR A 162 -3.56 -0.72 14.28
N GLU A 163 -4.65 -0.23 14.88
CA GLU A 163 -6.02 -0.71 14.66
C GLU A 163 -6.65 -0.17 13.35
N ASN A 164 -5.91 0.68 12.62
CA ASN A 164 -6.39 1.30 11.39
C ASN A 164 -6.58 0.30 10.22
N GLY A 165 -6.16 -0.96 10.39
CA GLY A 165 -6.37 -2.05 9.44
C GLY A 165 -5.14 -2.46 8.64
N THR A 166 -3.97 -1.91 8.99
CA THR A 166 -2.69 -2.13 8.31
C THR A 166 -2.21 -3.59 8.36
N LEU A 167 -2.64 -4.36 9.34
CA LEU A 167 -2.31 -5.78 9.48
C LEU A 167 -3.44 -6.71 9.00
N ASP A 168 -4.57 -6.16 8.51
CA ASP A 168 -5.75 -6.95 8.17
C ASP A 168 -5.42 -8.05 7.13
N SER A 169 -4.76 -7.72 6.01
CA SER A 169 -4.43 -8.70 4.97
C SER A 169 -3.40 -9.72 5.45
N GLN A 170 -2.35 -9.27 6.12
CA GLN A 170 -1.30 -10.13 6.70
C GLN A 170 -1.89 -11.15 7.69
N ASP A 171 -2.62 -10.69 8.71
CA ASP A 171 -3.08 -11.55 9.79
C ASP A 171 -4.31 -12.39 9.39
N ARG A 172 -5.26 -11.81 8.63
CA ARG A 172 -6.49 -12.51 8.23
C ARG A 172 -6.29 -13.43 7.03
N ILE A 173 -5.51 -13.05 6.02
CA ILE A 173 -5.36 -13.84 4.79
C ILE A 173 -4.12 -14.73 4.87
N LEU A 174 -2.93 -14.14 4.95
CA LEU A 174 -1.68 -14.92 4.94
C LEU A 174 -1.57 -15.83 6.17
N LEU A 175 -1.77 -15.29 7.37
CA LEU A 175 -1.61 -16.05 8.63
C LEU A 175 -2.90 -16.75 9.08
N ARG A 176 -4.00 -16.58 8.35
CA ARG A 176 -5.25 -17.32 8.56
C ARG A 176 -5.79 -17.25 9.98
N ASP A 177 -5.71 -16.07 10.61
CA ASP A 177 -6.17 -15.84 11.98
C ASP A 177 -5.43 -16.67 13.05
N ALA A 178 -4.24 -17.21 12.73
CA ALA A 178 -3.48 -18.09 13.62
C ALA A 178 -2.80 -17.37 14.79
N LEU A 179 -2.77 -16.03 14.79
CA LEU A 179 -2.18 -15.24 15.86
C LEU A 179 -3.25 -14.86 16.88
N GLU A 180 -3.08 -15.32 18.13
CA GLU A 180 -3.93 -14.96 19.26
C GLU A 180 -3.26 -13.85 20.09
N GLY A 181 -3.90 -12.68 20.21
CA GLY A 181 -3.40 -11.60 21.05
C GLY A 181 -3.63 -10.21 20.46
N ARG A 182 -2.87 -9.22 20.92
CA ARG A 182 -2.93 -7.86 20.38
C ARG A 182 -2.04 -7.77 19.13
N PRO A 183 -2.58 -7.47 17.93
CA PRO A 183 -1.82 -7.53 16.66
C PRO A 183 -0.49 -6.79 16.68
N GLY A 184 -0.43 -5.64 17.37
CA GLY A 184 0.76 -4.79 17.45
C GLY A 184 1.88 -5.25 18.39
N MET A 185 1.76 -6.45 18.98
CA MET A 185 2.69 -6.99 19.98
C MET A 185 3.32 -8.32 19.58
N LEU A 186 3.01 -8.83 18.38
CA LEU A 186 3.29 -10.20 17.96
C LEU A 186 4.26 -10.28 16.77
N GLU A 187 5.20 -9.33 16.65
CA GLU A 187 6.11 -9.31 15.50
C GLU A 187 7.04 -10.53 15.45
N ASP A 188 7.52 -10.99 16.60
CA ASP A 188 8.40 -12.16 16.70
C ASP A 188 7.63 -13.43 16.30
N GLU A 189 6.45 -13.63 16.90
CA GLU A 189 5.55 -14.76 16.61
C GLU A 189 5.12 -14.75 15.13
N ARG A 190 4.92 -13.56 14.56
CA ARG A 190 4.58 -13.40 13.16
C ARG A 190 5.73 -13.78 12.25
N ALA A 191 6.94 -13.29 12.51
CA ALA A 191 8.12 -13.65 11.74
C ALA A 191 8.38 -15.16 11.79
N GLU A 192 8.27 -15.77 12.97
CA GLU A 192 8.37 -17.21 13.15
C GLU A 192 7.28 -17.97 12.39
N LEU A 193 6.02 -17.54 12.45
CA LEU A 193 4.92 -18.19 11.74
C LEU A 193 5.10 -18.10 10.22
N ILE A 194 5.45 -16.92 9.69
CA ILE A 194 5.74 -16.74 8.26
C ILE A 194 6.83 -17.69 7.79
N CYS A 195 7.93 -17.78 8.53
CA CYS A 195 9.05 -18.63 8.14
C CYS A 195 8.78 -20.13 8.32
N ARG A 196 7.96 -20.51 9.30
CA ARG A 196 7.43 -21.87 9.39
C ARG A 196 6.54 -22.20 8.19
N MET A 197 5.62 -21.31 7.81
CA MET A 197 4.77 -21.51 6.63
C MET A 197 5.59 -21.60 5.34
N ALA A 198 6.59 -20.74 5.17
CA ALA A 198 7.51 -20.78 4.03
C ALA A 198 8.18 -22.15 3.88
N ARG A 199 8.61 -22.76 4.99
CA ARG A 199 9.24 -24.08 5.02
C ARG A 199 8.23 -25.22 4.85
N ASP A 200 7.18 -25.22 5.68
CA ASP A 200 6.31 -26.38 5.90
C ASP A 200 5.15 -26.43 4.89
N ASN A 201 4.53 -25.28 4.61
CA ASN A 201 3.38 -25.19 3.71
C ASN A 201 3.81 -24.92 2.26
N TYR A 202 4.84 -24.09 2.09
CA TYR A 202 5.29 -23.63 0.77
C TYR A 202 6.57 -24.32 0.29
N GLN A 203 6.99 -25.42 0.93
CA GLN A 203 8.12 -26.26 0.49
C GLN A 203 9.43 -25.49 0.25
N GLY A 204 9.67 -24.41 1.02
CA GLY A 204 10.82 -23.55 0.86
C GLY A 204 10.81 -22.70 -0.43
N ARG A 205 9.65 -22.46 -1.03
CA ARG A 205 9.51 -21.59 -2.22
C ARG A 205 9.68 -20.10 -1.90
N LEU A 206 9.49 -19.71 -0.65
CA LEU A 206 9.75 -18.36 -0.15
C LEU A 206 10.94 -18.34 0.81
N ASP A 207 11.75 -17.29 0.69
CA ASP A 207 12.86 -16.99 1.60
C ASP A 207 12.42 -16.01 2.71
N GLY A 208 11.24 -15.41 2.59
CA GLY A 208 10.73 -14.39 3.50
C GLY A 208 9.57 -13.55 2.93
N VAL A 209 9.30 -12.39 3.55
CA VAL A 209 8.29 -11.42 3.08
C VAL A 209 8.84 -9.99 3.07
N ILE A 210 8.32 -9.17 2.16
CA ILE A 210 8.52 -7.71 2.15
C ILE A 210 7.26 -7.04 2.68
N ARG A 211 7.42 -6.05 3.56
CA ARG A 211 6.32 -5.26 4.12
C ARG A 211 6.79 -3.86 4.48
N MET A 212 5.87 -2.96 4.79
CA MET A 212 6.21 -1.56 5.09
C MET A 212 5.75 -1.14 6.48
N GLU A 213 6.71 -0.67 7.31
CA GLU A 213 6.40 0.11 8.51
C GLU A 213 6.61 1.60 8.16
N ALA A 214 7.58 2.27 8.78
CA ALA A 214 7.96 3.62 8.37
C ALA A 214 8.84 3.61 7.11
N GLY A 215 9.49 2.49 6.81
CA GLY A 215 10.12 2.18 5.53
C GLY A 215 9.87 0.72 5.15
N PHE A 216 10.27 0.32 3.95
CA PHE A 216 10.21 -1.09 3.54
C PHE A 216 11.22 -1.92 4.33
N GLU A 217 10.77 -3.10 4.76
CA GLU A 217 11.56 -4.09 5.46
C GLU A 217 11.32 -5.49 4.88
N ILE A 218 12.30 -6.37 5.10
CA ILE A 218 12.21 -7.80 4.79
C ILE A 218 12.26 -8.56 6.10
N ILE A 219 11.29 -9.44 6.34
CA ILE A 219 11.49 -10.58 7.26
C ILE A 219 12.13 -11.68 6.42
N LEU A 220 13.40 -11.97 6.68
CA LEU A 220 14.12 -13.05 5.99
C LEU A 220 14.27 -14.24 6.92
N CYS A 221 14.01 -15.45 6.42
CA CYS A 221 13.93 -16.64 7.25
C CYS A 221 15.26 -17.29 7.60
N ASP A 222 16.33 -17.00 6.84
CA ASP A 222 17.66 -17.54 7.12
C ASP A 222 18.76 -16.61 6.58
N PHE A 223 19.27 -15.73 7.45
CA PHE A 223 20.36 -14.82 7.11
C PHE A 223 21.63 -15.57 6.66
N ALA A 224 21.99 -16.65 7.35
CA ALA A 224 23.25 -17.36 7.11
C ALA A 224 23.25 -18.08 5.76
N ARG A 225 22.08 -18.53 5.30
CA ARG A 225 21.91 -19.18 4.00
C ARG A 225 21.84 -18.18 2.85
N ASP A 226 21.15 -17.06 3.04
CA ASP A 226 20.68 -16.22 1.95
C ASP A 226 21.43 -14.88 1.79
N LEU A 227 22.31 -14.52 2.73
CA LEU A 227 23.07 -13.27 2.71
C LEU A 227 24.57 -13.49 2.84
N ASP A 228 25.34 -12.60 2.21
CA ASP A 228 26.77 -12.42 2.48
C ASP A 228 26.96 -11.17 3.36
N GLU A 229 27.64 -11.31 4.49
CA GLU A 229 28.00 -10.17 5.35
C GLU A 229 29.13 -9.36 4.69
N ILE A 230 28.86 -8.09 4.37
CA ILE A 230 29.87 -7.18 3.81
C ILE A 230 30.69 -6.57 4.94
N ARG A 231 30.02 -6.03 5.95
CA ARG A 231 30.67 -5.36 7.08
C ARG A 231 29.76 -5.24 8.29
N VAL A 232 30.39 -5.22 9.45
CA VAL A 232 29.77 -4.85 10.72
C VAL A 232 30.44 -3.60 11.24
N THR A 233 29.67 -2.53 11.46
CA THR A 233 30.20 -1.23 11.90
C THR A 233 29.61 -0.87 13.25
N GLN A 234 30.47 -0.59 14.22
CA GLN A 234 30.06 -0.08 15.51
C GLN A 234 29.40 1.31 15.36
N VAL A 235 28.16 1.47 15.84
CA VAL A 235 27.49 2.78 15.83
C VAL A 235 27.98 3.64 17.00
N LYS A 236 27.83 4.96 16.87
CA LYS A 236 28.18 5.92 17.92
C LYS A 236 27.54 5.50 19.26
N SER A 237 28.32 5.44 20.33
CA SER A 237 27.80 5.24 21.69
C SER A 237 27.06 6.48 22.17
N ASP A 238 25.94 6.30 22.87
CA ASP A 238 25.26 7.37 23.61
C ASP A 238 26.01 7.68 24.91
N ARG A 239 27.26 8.13 24.81
CA ARG A 239 27.92 8.73 25.98
C ARG A 239 27.14 9.97 26.36
N LYS A 240 26.51 9.96 27.54
CA LYS A 240 26.20 11.21 28.26
C LYS A 240 27.52 11.91 28.51
N GLY A 241 27.87 12.89 27.67
CA GLY A 241 28.94 13.82 28.03
C GLY A 241 28.62 14.49 29.37
N PRO A 242 29.64 14.96 30.13
CA PRO A 242 29.39 15.69 31.37
C PRO A 242 28.73 17.03 31.03
N GLY A 243 27.39 17.05 31.05
CA GLY A 243 26.61 18.28 30.95
C GLY A 243 26.74 19.09 32.25
N PRO A 244 26.76 20.42 32.20
CA PRO A 244 26.81 21.25 33.41
C PRO A 244 25.60 20.95 34.30
N ARG A 245 25.83 20.85 35.61
CA ARG A 245 24.78 20.71 36.62
C ARG A 245 23.80 21.88 36.48
N GLY A 246 22.58 21.61 36.02
CA GLY A 246 21.49 22.57 36.09
C GLY A 246 20.51 22.46 34.93
N GLY A 247 19.34 21.88 35.21
CA GLY A 247 18.19 21.93 34.31
C GLY A 247 17.60 20.55 34.05
N LYS A 248 16.29 20.39 34.30
CA LYS A 248 15.47 19.31 33.74
C LYS A 248 15.39 19.52 32.22
N GLY A 249 16.51 19.24 31.54
CA GLY A 249 16.73 19.45 30.13
C GLY A 249 16.27 18.23 29.34
N LYS A 250 15.36 18.51 28.40
CA LYS A 250 14.88 17.67 27.29
C LYS A 250 15.81 16.50 26.98
N LYS A 251 15.26 15.28 27.00
CA LYS A 251 15.88 14.12 26.34
C LYS A 251 16.31 14.60 24.94
N GLY A 252 17.60 14.50 24.63
CA GLY A 252 18.10 14.86 23.31
C GLY A 252 17.28 14.13 22.24
N PRO A 253 17.06 14.74 21.06
CA PRO A 253 16.34 14.07 19.99
C PRO A 253 17.03 12.74 19.68
N LEU A 254 16.25 11.69 19.38
CA LEU A 254 16.80 10.54 18.67
C LEU A 254 17.38 11.07 17.35
N PHE A 255 18.68 11.37 17.31
CA PHE A 255 19.35 11.82 16.09
C PHE A 255 19.14 10.82 14.93
N GLY A 256 18.97 9.53 15.24
CA GLY A 256 18.60 8.49 14.26
C GLY A 256 17.18 8.63 13.72
N ALA A 257 16.18 8.92 14.57
CA ALA A 257 14.78 9.04 14.14
C ALA A 257 14.52 10.30 13.28
N MET A 258 15.33 11.35 13.45
CA MET A 258 15.24 12.57 12.61
C MET A 258 15.82 12.35 11.20
N LEU A 259 16.96 11.66 11.09
CA LEU A 259 17.54 11.29 9.79
C LEU A 259 16.65 10.30 9.02
N TRP A 260 15.97 9.43 9.76
CA TRP A 260 15.07 8.43 9.22
C TRP A 260 13.92 9.02 8.39
N TYR A 261 13.24 10.08 8.87
CA TYR A 261 12.15 10.73 8.10
C TYR A 261 12.62 11.30 6.78
N LYS A 262 13.77 11.97 6.80
CA LYS A 262 14.35 12.54 5.59
C LYS A 262 14.71 11.44 4.59
N ALA A 263 15.29 10.33 5.06
CA ALA A 263 15.65 9.20 4.23
C ALA A 263 14.43 8.50 3.60
N ILE A 264 13.36 8.32 4.38
CA ILE A 264 12.08 7.76 3.91
C ILE A 264 11.42 8.70 2.89
N ALA A 265 11.30 9.99 3.20
CA ALA A 265 10.64 10.95 2.33
C ALA A 265 11.37 11.14 0.99
N ALA A 266 12.70 10.98 0.98
CA ALA A 266 13.49 10.97 -0.26
C ALA A 266 13.16 9.78 -1.19
N ARG A 267 12.38 8.79 -0.72
CA ARG A 267 11.99 7.56 -1.45
C ARG A 267 10.48 7.40 -1.54
N TYR A 268 9.73 8.49 -1.46
CA TYR A 268 8.28 8.51 -1.64
C TYR A 268 7.83 7.80 -2.91
N ASP A 269 8.55 8.01 -4.01
CA ASP A 269 8.23 7.44 -5.32
C ASP A 269 8.90 6.09 -5.59
N GLY A 270 9.60 5.52 -4.61
CA GLY A 270 10.16 4.18 -4.70
C GLY A 270 11.54 4.01 -4.04
N ILE A 271 11.89 2.75 -3.76
CA ILE A 271 13.17 2.36 -3.11
C ILE A 271 14.38 2.29 -4.07
N GLY A 272 14.21 2.75 -5.31
CA GLY A 272 15.20 2.70 -6.38
C GLY A 272 15.01 1.53 -7.34
N SER A 273 15.37 1.74 -8.60
CA SER A 273 15.19 0.77 -9.70
C SER A 273 15.90 -0.56 -9.41
N ASN A 274 15.24 -1.67 -9.73
CA ASN A 274 15.76 -3.03 -9.69
C ASN A 274 16.24 -3.55 -8.32
N ARG A 275 15.92 -2.88 -7.20
CA ARG A 275 16.18 -3.44 -5.85
C ARG A 275 15.12 -4.45 -5.43
N VAL A 276 13.91 -4.30 -5.96
CA VAL A 276 12.80 -5.25 -5.87
C VAL A 276 12.13 -5.29 -7.24
N ILE A 277 11.83 -6.49 -7.72
CA ILE A 277 11.10 -6.73 -8.97
C ILE A 277 9.82 -7.47 -8.58
N LEU A 278 8.66 -6.91 -8.91
CA LEU A 278 7.36 -7.54 -8.65
C LEU A 278 6.84 -8.26 -9.88
N ASN A 279 6.17 -9.39 -9.66
CA ASN A 279 5.38 -10.05 -10.69
C ASN A 279 3.97 -9.42 -10.72
N TYR A 280 3.66 -8.67 -11.77
CA TYR A 280 2.36 -8.02 -11.97
C TYR A 280 1.38 -8.87 -12.78
N ASP A 281 1.86 -9.91 -13.47
CA ASP A 281 1.00 -10.80 -14.25
C ASP A 281 0.32 -11.83 -13.34
N HIS A 282 0.95 -12.16 -12.21
CA HIS A 282 0.43 -13.08 -11.19
C HIS A 282 0.51 -12.46 -9.78
N PHE A 283 -0.62 -11.98 -9.30
CA PHE A 283 -0.79 -11.45 -7.93
C PHE A 283 -2.21 -11.72 -7.43
N VAL A 284 -2.41 -11.71 -6.11
CA VAL A 284 -3.71 -11.95 -5.46
C VAL A 284 -4.15 -10.68 -4.77
N THR A 285 -5.43 -10.31 -4.89
CA THR A 285 -5.97 -9.10 -4.25
C THR A 285 -7.40 -9.28 -3.76
N ALA A 286 -7.74 -8.79 -2.56
CA ALA A 286 -9.09 -8.95 -2.01
C ALA A 286 -10.17 -8.20 -2.81
N TYR A 287 -9.78 -7.26 -3.69
CA TYR A 287 -10.67 -6.41 -4.46
C TYR A 287 -11.58 -7.14 -5.46
N VAL A 288 -11.25 -8.38 -5.84
CA VAL A 288 -11.97 -9.14 -6.88
C VAL A 288 -12.96 -10.19 -6.35
N TYR A 289 -13.10 -10.32 -5.03
CA TYR A 289 -13.87 -11.42 -4.41
C TYR A 289 -15.29 -11.04 -3.99
N GLY A 290 -15.78 -9.84 -4.38
CA GLY A 290 -17.13 -9.38 -4.04
C GLY A 290 -17.35 -9.14 -2.54
N LEU A 291 -16.26 -8.91 -1.78
CA LEU A 291 -16.31 -8.65 -0.35
C LEU A 291 -16.76 -7.22 -0.04
N ASP A 292 -17.45 -7.03 1.08
CA ASP A 292 -17.82 -5.72 1.63
C ASP A 292 -16.60 -5.04 2.28
N LEU A 293 -15.60 -4.66 1.48
CA LEU A 293 -14.33 -4.11 1.98
C LEU A 293 -14.48 -2.70 2.58
N PHE A 294 -15.45 -1.93 2.10
CA PHE A 294 -15.58 -0.49 2.38
C PHE A 294 -16.77 -0.15 3.29
N ARG A 295 -17.09 -1.03 4.25
CA ARG A 295 -18.15 -0.78 5.23
C ARG A 295 -17.85 0.47 6.07
N SER A 296 -18.71 1.47 5.99
CA SER A 296 -18.59 2.70 6.80
C SER A 296 -18.76 2.39 8.29
N SER A 297 -17.76 2.74 9.10
CA SER A 297 -17.76 2.54 10.56
C SER A 297 -17.92 3.85 11.36
N GLY A 298 -18.11 4.99 10.70
CA GLY A 298 -18.26 6.29 11.37
C GLY A 298 -17.86 7.48 10.50
N SER A 299 -17.97 8.70 11.06
CA SER A 299 -18.01 10.02 10.40
C SER A 299 -16.74 10.50 9.67
N ASN A 300 -15.81 9.63 9.29
CA ASN A 300 -14.63 10.04 8.53
C ASN A 300 -14.88 9.85 7.03
N SER A 301 -14.47 10.84 6.24
CA SER A 301 -14.70 10.94 4.79
C SER A 301 -13.93 9.93 3.93
N ASN A 302 -12.92 9.25 4.47
CA ASN A 302 -12.08 8.30 3.72
C ASN A 302 -12.21 6.88 4.29
N VAL A 303 -13.04 6.05 3.66
CA VAL A 303 -13.21 4.65 4.03
C VAL A 303 -12.13 3.81 3.35
N LEU A 304 -11.15 3.34 4.11
CA LEU A 304 -10.13 2.40 3.64
C LEU A 304 -10.65 0.97 3.76
N PRO A 305 -10.17 0.04 2.91
CA PRO A 305 -10.66 -1.33 2.91
C PRO A 305 -10.32 -2.01 4.23
N ARG A 306 -11.22 -2.85 4.74
CA ARG A 306 -11.05 -3.63 5.98
C ARG A 306 -11.45 -5.08 5.78
N LEU A 307 -10.81 -5.96 6.53
CA LEU A 307 -11.15 -7.39 6.60
C LEU A 307 -11.60 -7.83 7.99
N HIS A 308 -11.35 -7.03 9.03
CA HIS A 308 -11.65 -7.42 10.42
C HIS A 308 -13.13 -7.79 10.67
N HIS A 309 -14.08 -7.21 9.92
CA HIS A 309 -15.51 -7.46 10.08
C HIS A 309 -16.03 -8.65 9.26
N LEU A 310 -15.21 -9.22 8.39
CA LEU A 310 -15.57 -10.36 7.55
C LEU A 310 -15.35 -11.68 8.30
N PHE A 311 -16.20 -12.66 8.03
CA PHE A 311 -16.05 -14.00 8.58
C PHE A 311 -14.88 -14.74 7.90
N ALA A 312 -14.31 -15.72 8.60
CA ALA A 312 -13.12 -16.43 8.14
C ALA A 312 -13.37 -17.31 6.91
N ASP A 313 -14.60 -17.78 6.71
CA ASP A 313 -15.05 -18.57 5.55
C ASP A 313 -15.15 -17.71 4.28
N GLU A 314 -15.55 -16.44 4.40
CA GLU A 314 -15.55 -15.46 3.30
C GLU A 314 -14.13 -15.23 2.72
N LEU A 315 -13.09 -15.41 3.54
CA LEU A 315 -11.69 -15.25 3.14
C LEU A 315 -11.07 -16.55 2.56
N GLY A 316 -11.81 -17.66 2.61
CA GLY A 316 -11.35 -18.98 2.13
C GLY A 316 -10.86 -18.99 0.67
N PRO A 317 -11.60 -18.39 -0.29
CA PRO A 317 -11.16 -18.30 -1.67
C PRO A 317 -9.82 -17.56 -1.83
N ILE A 318 -9.66 -16.38 -1.21
CA ILE A 318 -8.43 -15.58 -1.29
C ILE A 318 -7.23 -16.34 -0.72
N ARG A 319 -7.45 -17.00 0.43
CA ARG A 319 -6.42 -17.84 1.07
C ARG A 319 -5.96 -18.97 0.15
N SER A 320 -6.89 -19.59 -0.58
CA SER A 320 -6.60 -20.68 -1.53
C SER A 320 -5.84 -20.17 -2.75
N ASP A 321 -6.24 -19.02 -3.30
CA ASP A 321 -5.56 -18.41 -4.45
C ASP A 321 -4.16 -17.89 -4.08
N LEU A 322 -3.96 -17.42 -2.85
CA LEU A 322 -2.63 -17.07 -2.34
C LEU A 322 -1.72 -18.29 -2.23
N ASP A 323 -2.22 -19.42 -1.74
CA ASP A 323 -1.46 -20.67 -1.75
C ASP A 323 -1.14 -21.11 -3.19
N HIS A 324 -2.11 -21.00 -4.11
CA HIS A 324 -1.94 -21.35 -5.51
C HIS A 324 -0.88 -20.45 -6.18
N LEU A 325 -0.89 -19.15 -5.91
CA LEU A 325 0.11 -18.19 -6.39
C LEU A 325 1.52 -18.64 -5.96
N ILE A 326 1.72 -18.86 -4.66
CA ILE A 326 3.04 -19.19 -4.09
C ILE A 326 3.54 -20.55 -4.60
N MET A 327 2.63 -21.53 -4.76
CA MET A 327 2.99 -22.89 -5.13
C MET A 327 3.24 -23.10 -6.63
N ASN A 328 2.64 -22.29 -7.50
CA ASN A 328 2.67 -22.50 -8.95
C ASN A 328 3.49 -21.48 -9.73
N HIS A 329 3.76 -20.31 -9.15
CA HIS A 329 4.57 -19.27 -9.80
C HIS A 329 5.92 -19.11 -9.11
N ASP A 330 6.93 -18.71 -9.88
CA ASP A 330 8.24 -18.33 -9.38
C ASP A 330 8.41 -16.79 -9.38
N PRO A 331 8.92 -16.18 -8.29
CA PRO A 331 9.17 -14.74 -8.25
C PRO A 331 10.13 -14.20 -9.33
N SER A 332 10.94 -15.08 -9.94
CA SER A 332 11.86 -14.74 -11.04
C SER A 332 11.22 -14.79 -12.42
N GLU A 333 9.94 -15.20 -12.53
CA GLU A 333 9.20 -15.16 -13.79
C GLU A 333 9.23 -13.75 -14.38
N THR A 334 9.47 -13.68 -15.68
CA THR A 334 9.43 -12.42 -16.41
C THR A 334 8.01 -11.88 -16.37
N SER A 335 7.85 -10.66 -15.86
CA SER A 335 6.54 -10.00 -15.82
C SER A 335 6.54 -8.69 -16.59
N PHE A 336 5.42 -8.38 -17.23
CA PHE A 336 5.21 -7.09 -17.86
C PHE A 336 5.10 -5.98 -16.80
N ASN A 337 5.84 -4.88 -16.99
CA ASN A 337 5.85 -3.77 -16.06
C ASN A 337 4.58 -2.90 -16.17
N TRP A 338 3.47 -3.39 -15.61
CA TRP A 338 2.21 -2.66 -15.55
C TRP A 338 2.29 -1.39 -14.68
N GLN A 339 3.17 -1.35 -13.68
CA GLN A 339 3.43 -0.13 -12.91
C GLN A 339 3.94 1.00 -13.81
N GLY A 340 4.82 0.71 -14.78
CA GLY A 340 5.29 1.72 -15.74
C GLY A 340 4.18 2.28 -16.63
N VAL A 341 3.17 1.48 -16.99
CA VAL A 341 1.99 1.98 -17.72
C VAL A 341 1.13 2.84 -16.79
N ALA A 342 0.91 2.40 -15.55
CA ALA A 342 0.18 3.18 -14.55
C ALA A 342 0.84 4.55 -14.29
N ASP A 343 2.17 4.61 -14.27
CA ASP A 343 2.93 5.86 -14.12
C ASP A 343 2.63 6.84 -15.25
N MET A 344 2.66 6.38 -16.50
CA MET A 344 2.35 7.22 -17.66
C MET A 344 0.91 7.75 -17.61
N VAL A 345 -0.03 6.91 -17.16
CA VAL A 345 -1.45 7.30 -16.99
C VAL A 345 -1.60 8.38 -15.91
N VAL A 346 -1.05 8.16 -14.72
CA VAL A 346 -1.12 9.14 -13.62
C VAL A 346 -0.41 10.43 -14.02
N GLN A 347 0.78 10.34 -14.60
CA GLN A 347 1.56 11.49 -15.07
C GLN A 347 0.80 12.31 -16.12
N ARG A 348 0.08 11.65 -17.04
CA ARG A 348 -0.71 12.34 -18.08
C ARG A 348 -1.94 13.03 -17.52
N TYR A 349 -2.67 12.37 -16.63
CA TYR A 349 -4.04 12.77 -16.30
C TYR A 349 -4.22 13.41 -14.94
N ALA A 350 -3.30 13.21 -13.97
CA ALA A 350 -3.56 13.65 -12.60
C ALA A 350 -3.65 15.17 -12.48
N GLN A 351 -2.68 15.89 -13.07
CA GLN A 351 -2.67 17.35 -13.08
C GLN A 351 -3.75 17.91 -14.01
N GLU A 352 -3.99 17.25 -15.15
CA GLU A 352 -5.01 17.65 -16.13
C GLU A 352 -6.40 17.62 -15.50
N LEU A 353 -6.80 16.51 -14.90
CA LEU A 353 -8.10 16.39 -14.23
C LEU A 353 -8.25 17.41 -13.10
N SER A 354 -7.18 17.63 -12.31
CA SER A 354 -7.16 18.66 -11.28
C SER A 354 -7.36 20.07 -11.85
N TYR A 355 -6.79 20.36 -13.03
CA TYR A 355 -6.94 21.64 -13.70
C TYR A 355 -8.38 21.82 -14.22
N LEU A 356 -8.94 20.80 -14.85
CA LEU A 356 -10.31 20.82 -15.38
C LEU A 356 -11.36 21.11 -14.30
N VAL A 357 -11.14 20.65 -13.06
CA VAL A 357 -12.06 20.90 -11.93
C VAL A 357 -11.64 22.06 -11.01
N SER A 358 -10.54 22.76 -11.32
CA SER A 358 -9.93 23.77 -10.44
C SER A 358 -10.75 25.05 -10.26
N GLY A 359 -11.77 25.27 -11.10
CA GLY A 359 -12.51 26.52 -11.20
C GLY A 359 -11.77 27.63 -11.99
N GLN A 360 -10.57 27.36 -12.50
CA GLN A 360 -9.85 28.30 -13.37
C GLN A 360 -10.49 28.41 -14.77
N LEU A 361 -11.15 27.36 -15.24
CA LEU A 361 -11.93 27.34 -16.48
C LEU A 361 -13.35 27.81 -16.18
N SER A 362 -13.57 29.12 -16.09
CA SER A 362 -14.82 29.68 -15.54
C SER A 362 -16.06 29.61 -16.45
N THR A 363 -15.99 28.95 -17.61
CA THR A 363 -17.11 28.81 -18.55
C THR A 363 -17.15 27.42 -19.15
N LEU A 364 -18.35 26.96 -19.53
CA LEU A 364 -18.53 25.69 -20.23
C LEU A 364 -17.69 25.61 -21.51
N GLN A 365 -17.64 26.71 -22.27
CA GLN A 365 -16.85 26.77 -23.51
C GLN A 365 -15.36 26.55 -23.23
N ALA A 366 -14.79 27.24 -22.25
CA ALA A 366 -13.38 27.07 -21.89
C ALA A 366 -13.08 25.64 -21.40
N LEU A 367 -14.00 25.04 -20.65
CA LEU A 367 -13.90 23.64 -20.22
C LEU A 367 -13.92 22.67 -21.41
N HIS A 368 -14.83 22.88 -22.36
CA HIS A 368 -14.91 22.06 -23.57
C HIS A 368 -13.67 22.18 -24.45
N GLU A 369 -13.17 23.41 -24.65
CA GLU A 369 -11.94 23.66 -25.39
C GLU A 369 -10.75 22.92 -24.76
N GLU A 370 -10.62 22.93 -23.43
CA GLU A 370 -9.53 22.24 -22.75
C GLU A 370 -9.65 20.71 -22.80
N ILE A 371 -10.86 20.17 -22.61
CA ILE A 371 -11.09 18.73 -22.79
C ILE A 371 -10.75 18.31 -24.23
N GLU A 372 -11.17 19.11 -25.22
CA GLU A 372 -10.87 18.84 -26.62
C GLU A 372 -9.37 18.95 -26.92
N ASN A 373 -8.65 19.92 -26.36
CA ASN A 373 -7.19 20.00 -26.46
C ASN A 373 -6.51 18.72 -25.93
N SER A 374 -7.02 18.19 -24.82
CA SER A 374 -6.51 16.98 -24.20
C SER A 374 -6.82 15.70 -24.98
N LEU A 375 -7.99 15.63 -25.63
CA LEU A 375 -8.45 14.47 -26.39
C LEU A 375 -8.16 14.54 -27.89
N GLY A 376 -7.78 15.70 -28.41
CA GLY A 376 -7.58 16.00 -29.83
C GLY A 376 -6.77 14.94 -30.59
N PRO A 377 -5.66 14.41 -30.05
CA PRO A 377 -4.90 13.32 -30.70
C PRO A 377 -5.70 12.05 -31.01
N PHE A 378 -6.85 11.86 -30.36
CA PHE A 378 -7.71 10.68 -30.47
C PHE A 378 -9.02 10.96 -31.21
N ILE A 379 -9.28 12.21 -31.59
CA ILE A 379 -10.48 12.64 -32.29
C ILE A 379 -10.28 12.51 -33.80
N ASP A 380 -11.24 11.88 -34.48
CA ASP A 380 -11.31 11.87 -35.94
C ASP A 380 -12.37 12.89 -36.37
N TYR A 381 -11.91 14.09 -36.73
CA TYR A 381 -12.80 15.20 -37.05
C TYR A 381 -13.63 14.99 -38.33
N ASP A 382 -13.20 14.08 -39.22
CA ASP A 382 -13.91 13.75 -40.45
C ASP A 382 -14.98 12.66 -40.22
N ASP A 383 -14.80 11.80 -39.21
CA ASP A 383 -15.74 10.73 -38.83
C ASP A 383 -15.82 10.58 -37.30
N ARG A 384 -16.57 11.48 -36.66
CA ARG A 384 -16.70 11.53 -35.19
C ARG A 384 -17.39 10.27 -34.65
N ASN A 385 -16.67 9.52 -33.82
CA ASN A 385 -17.20 8.35 -33.12
C ASN A 385 -16.63 8.27 -31.70
N THR A 386 -17.43 8.69 -30.72
CA THR A 386 -16.97 8.84 -29.34
C THR A 386 -16.50 7.53 -28.70
N SER A 387 -17.03 6.38 -29.13
CA SER A 387 -16.58 5.08 -28.62
C SER A 387 -15.20 4.71 -29.16
N LEU A 388 -14.93 4.98 -30.44
CA LEU A 388 -13.60 4.77 -31.03
C LEU A 388 -12.58 5.79 -30.50
N GLU A 389 -13.00 7.04 -30.29
CA GLU A 389 -12.20 8.10 -29.67
C GLU A 389 -11.77 7.70 -28.25
N ALA A 390 -12.71 7.24 -27.42
CA ALA A 390 -12.43 6.75 -26.07
C ALA A 390 -11.46 5.56 -26.08
N HIS A 391 -11.65 4.62 -27.01
CA HIS A 391 -10.77 3.45 -27.16
C HIS A 391 -9.34 3.85 -27.57
N ARG A 392 -9.18 4.75 -28.55
CA ARG A 392 -7.86 5.26 -28.96
C ARG A 392 -7.15 5.96 -27.79
N CYS A 393 -7.89 6.79 -27.06
CA CYS A 393 -7.39 7.49 -25.87
C CYS A 393 -6.95 6.53 -24.77
N SER A 394 -7.74 5.50 -24.46
CA SER A 394 -7.43 4.57 -23.37
C SER A 394 -6.23 3.68 -23.68
N MET A 395 -5.96 3.42 -24.97
CA MET A 395 -4.90 2.54 -25.42
C MET A 395 -3.53 3.23 -25.60
N GLN A 396 -3.43 4.56 -25.44
CA GLN A 396 -2.25 5.34 -25.83
C GLN A 396 -0.92 4.90 -25.18
N PHE A 397 -0.97 4.34 -23.97
CA PHE A 397 0.22 3.92 -23.20
C PHE A 397 0.45 2.40 -23.20
N VAL A 398 -0.43 1.63 -23.83
CA VAL A 398 -0.33 0.17 -23.87
C VAL A 398 0.43 -0.23 -25.14
N PRO A 399 1.68 -0.71 -25.05
CA PRO A 399 2.46 -1.06 -26.23
C PRO A 399 1.91 -2.31 -26.93
N ALA A 400 2.22 -2.47 -28.22
CA ALA A 400 1.70 -3.54 -29.08
C ALA A 400 2.08 -4.98 -28.65
N GLY A 401 2.96 -5.15 -27.67
CA GLY A 401 3.34 -6.45 -27.09
C GLY A 401 2.93 -6.62 -25.62
N ALA A 402 2.17 -5.68 -25.05
CA ALA A 402 1.65 -5.84 -23.69
C ALA A 402 0.64 -6.99 -23.63
N PRO A 403 0.59 -7.75 -22.53
CA PRO A 403 -0.46 -8.74 -22.31
C PRO A 403 -1.85 -8.11 -22.48
N SER A 404 -2.76 -8.86 -23.11
CA SER A 404 -4.15 -8.44 -23.27
C SER A 404 -5.05 -8.96 -22.15
N ASP A 405 -4.64 -10.06 -21.52
CA ASP A 405 -5.29 -10.74 -20.42
C ASP A 405 -4.56 -10.49 -19.10
N GLY A 406 -5.23 -10.87 -18.00
CA GLY A 406 -4.68 -10.77 -16.65
C GLY A 406 -5.17 -9.55 -15.89
N LEU A 407 -5.16 -9.68 -14.56
CA LEU A 407 -5.83 -8.73 -13.68
C LEU A 407 -5.24 -7.31 -13.75
N ALA A 408 -3.91 -7.20 -13.91
CA ALA A 408 -3.25 -5.92 -14.07
C ALA A 408 -3.62 -5.23 -15.39
N SER A 409 -3.64 -5.98 -16.51
CA SER A 409 -4.09 -5.50 -17.82
C SER A 409 -5.51 -4.96 -17.73
N ASP A 410 -6.42 -5.75 -17.15
CA ASP A 410 -7.83 -5.40 -17.07
C ASP A 410 -8.07 -4.16 -16.19
N ALA A 411 -7.38 -4.06 -15.05
CA ALA A 411 -7.48 -2.90 -14.16
C ALA A 411 -6.96 -1.61 -14.82
N VAL A 412 -5.80 -1.67 -15.50
CA VAL A 412 -5.21 -0.52 -16.19
C VAL A 412 -6.07 -0.07 -17.37
N ARG A 413 -6.57 -1.02 -18.17
CA ARG A 413 -7.49 -0.73 -19.29
C ARG A 413 -8.83 -0.17 -18.80
N SER A 414 -9.36 -0.68 -17.68
CA SER A 414 -10.58 -0.16 -17.06
C SER A 414 -10.44 1.29 -16.61
N VAL A 415 -9.35 1.61 -15.90
CA VAL A 415 -9.09 2.97 -15.40
C VAL A 415 -8.87 3.95 -16.55
N THR A 416 -8.06 3.59 -17.55
CA THR A 416 -7.81 4.44 -18.72
C THR A 416 -9.06 4.65 -19.57
N HIS A 417 -9.87 3.62 -19.76
CA HIS A 417 -11.17 3.74 -20.42
C HIS A 417 -12.10 4.68 -19.63
N SER A 418 -12.20 4.49 -18.31
CA SER A 418 -13.01 5.36 -17.44
C SER A 418 -12.60 6.83 -17.53
N ILE A 419 -11.30 7.14 -17.56
CA ILE A 419 -10.80 8.52 -17.73
C ILE A 419 -11.25 9.09 -19.08
N CYS A 420 -10.93 8.40 -20.17
CA CYS A 420 -11.22 8.89 -21.51
C CYS A 420 -12.72 9.03 -21.78
N SER A 421 -13.53 8.05 -21.36
CA SER A 421 -14.98 8.12 -21.46
C SER A 421 -15.56 9.25 -20.62
N ALA A 422 -15.11 9.44 -19.38
CA ALA A 422 -15.63 10.51 -18.53
C ALA A 422 -15.29 11.91 -19.06
N MET A 423 -14.09 12.11 -19.64
CA MET A 423 -13.75 13.38 -20.30
C MET A 423 -14.67 13.64 -21.50
N ILE A 424 -14.92 12.62 -22.33
CA ILE A 424 -15.83 12.72 -23.48
C ILE A 424 -17.27 13.02 -23.03
N GLU A 425 -17.76 12.35 -21.98
CA GLU A 425 -19.11 12.58 -21.46
C GLU A 425 -19.24 13.97 -20.79
N ALA A 426 -18.19 14.46 -20.14
CA ALA A 426 -18.15 15.81 -19.60
C ALA A 426 -18.20 16.86 -20.72
N TRP A 427 -17.49 16.64 -21.83
CA TRP A 427 -17.51 17.51 -23.02
C TRP A 427 -18.88 17.55 -23.72
N LYS A 428 -19.70 16.49 -23.58
CA LYS A 428 -21.07 16.46 -24.12
C LYS A 428 -22.08 17.23 -23.26
N GLN A 429 -21.73 17.59 -22.03
CA GLN A 429 -22.67 18.27 -21.14
C GLN A 429 -23.00 19.67 -21.66
N THR A 430 -24.22 20.12 -21.40
CA THR A 430 -24.68 21.47 -21.74
C THR A 430 -24.64 22.43 -20.56
N ASP A 431 -24.25 21.93 -19.39
CA ASP A 431 -24.20 22.66 -18.13
C ASP A 431 -22.81 22.48 -17.49
N TYR A 432 -22.23 23.60 -17.06
CA TYR A 432 -20.88 23.65 -16.52
C TYR A 432 -20.77 22.87 -15.20
N ASP A 433 -21.73 23.08 -14.30
CA ASP A 433 -21.68 22.43 -12.98
C ASP A 433 -21.85 20.90 -13.13
N THR A 434 -22.69 20.45 -14.05
CA THR A 434 -22.85 19.02 -14.38
C THR A 434 -21.56 18.42 -14.98
N ALA A 435 -20.89 19.11 -15.90
CA ALA A 435 -19.63 18.65 -16.49
C ALA A 435 -18.52 18.51 -15.44
N VAL A 436 -18.38 19.53 -14.59
CA VAL A 436 -17.40 19.52 -13.49
C VAL A 436 -17.73 18.44 -12.47
N ALA A 437 -19.00 18.25 -12.11
CA ALA A 437 -19.42 17.19 -11.19
C ALA A 437 -19.10 15.78 -11.72
N GLN A 438 -19.21 15.54 -13.02
CA GLN A 438 -18.79 14.27 -13.63
C GLN A 438 -17.29 14.03 -13.51
N LEU A 439 -16.47 15.06 -13.79
CA LEU A 439 -15.01 14.98 -13.64
C LEU A 439 -14.59 14.81 -12.17
N GLN A 440 -15.28 15.48 -11.24
CA GLN A 440 -15.07 15.29 -9.79
C GLN A 440 -15.42 13.87 -9.37
N SER A 441 -16.53 13.31 -9.86
CA SER A 441 -16.90 11.92 -9.59
C SER A 441 -15.89 10.92 -10.15
N LEU A 442 -15.30 11.19 -11.33
CA LEU A 442 -14.17 10.42 -11.84
C LEU A 442 -12.97 10.52 -10.89
N MET A 443 -12.64 11.73 -10.44
CA MET A 443 -11.51 11.92 -9.52
C MET A 443 -11.72 11.14 -8.22
N ASP A 444 -12.91 11.22 -7.62
CA ASP A 444 -13.26 10.47 -6.42
C ASP A 444 -13.13 8.95 -6.63
N TYR A 445 -13.57 8.43 -7.79
CA TYR A 445 -13.40 7.03 -8.18
C TYR A 445 -11.91 6.65 -8.30
N LEU A 446 -11.11 7.43 -9.01
CA LEU A 446 -9.68 7.15 -9.21
C LEU A 446 -8.92 7.17 -7.88
N SER A 447 -9.28 8.07 -6.97
CA SER A 447 -8.70 8.18 -5.63
C SER A 447 -7.17 8.22 -5.64
N TRP A 448 -6.59 9.01 -6.55
CA TRP A 448 -5.14 9.07 -6.70
C TRP A 448 -4.47 9.84 -5.56
N THR A 449 -3.44 9.22 -5.01
CA THR A 449 -2.66 9.79 -3.90
C THR A 449 -1.82 11.00 -4.30
N THR A 450 -1.52 11.16 -5.60
CA THR A 450 -0.71 12.28 -6.11
C THR A 450 -1.39 13.64 -5.92
N TRP A 451 -2.72 13.70 -5.86
CA TRP A 451 -3.44 14.96 -5.59
C TRP A 451 -3.22 15.50 -4.18
N LYS A 452 -2.69 14.67 -3.28
CA LYS A 452 -2.30 15.07 -1.94
C LYS A 452 -0.84 15.53 -1.85
N GLU A 453 -0.05 15.41 -2.92
CA GLU A 453 1.36 15.80 -2.89
C GLU A 453 1.52 17.30 -2.67
N CYS A 454 2.45 17.66 -1.79
CA CYS A 454 2.78 19.06 -1.55
C CYS A 454 3.54 19.64 -2.75
N LYS A 455 3.21 20.88 -3.12
CA LYS A 455 3.92 21.62 -4.17
C LYS A 455 4.93 22.59 -3.55
N GLY A 456 6.20 22.46 -3.93
CA GLY A 456 7.24 23.46 -3.65
C GLY A 456 7.80 23.49 -2.22
N CYS A 457 7.99 22.32 -1.59
CA CYS A 457 8.71 22.25 -0.31
C CYS A 457 10.14 22.78 -0.45
N ALA A 458 10.66 23.44 0.58
CA ALA A 458 12.06 23.90 0.62
C ALA A 458 13.06 22.74 0.77
N ASP A 459 14.35 22.98 0.52
CA ASP A 459 15.41 21.95 0.54
C ASP A 459 15.57 21.22 1.89
N ASN A 460 15.19 21.87 2.99
CA ASN A 460 15.19 21.30 4.35
C ASN A 460 13.82 20.75 4.77
N GLU A 461 12.81 20.85 3.91
CA GLU A 461 11.45 20.40 4.18
C GLU A 461 11.12 19.09 3.48
N ILE A 462 10.13 18.40 4.02
CA ILE A 462 9.51 17.23 3.40
C ILE A 462 8.00 17.44 3.37
N CYS A 463 7.33 16.86 2.39
CA CYS A 463 5.88 16.77 2.40
C CYS A 463 5.45 15.74 3.45
N VAL A 464 4.84 16.19 4.55
CA VAL A 464 4.51 15.30 5.66
C VAL A 464 3.16 14.64 5.43
N ILE A 465 3.17 13.30 5.41
CA ILE A 465 2.01 12.43 5.48
C ILE A 465 2.11 11.52 6.72
N PRO A 466 1.03 10.83 7.13
CA PRO A 466 1.13 9.84 8.19
C PRO A 466 2.02 8.69 7.78
N ILE A 467 3.04 8.43 8.60
CA ILE A 467 3.96 7.31 8.47
C ILE A 467 4.09 6.73 9.87
N TRP A 468 3.54 5.53 10.09
CA TRP A 468 3.53 4.92 11.41
C TRP A 468 4.93 4.91 12.06
N PRO A 469 5.05 5.23 13.36
CA PRO A 469 4.00 5.64 14.31
C PRO A 469 3.61 7.12 14.35
N MET A 470 4.03 7.95 13.41
CA MET A 470 3.86 9.42 13.47
C MET A 470 2.95 9.96 12.36
N GLY A 471 2.54 11.22 12.54
CA GLY A 471 1.58 11.90 11.69
C GLY A 471 0.22 12.09 12.36
N THR A 472 -0.46 13.13 11.93
CA THR A 472 -1.78 13.54 12.42
C THR A 472 -2.86 13.28 11.36
N VAL A 473 -4.12 13.41 11.76
CA VAL A 473 -5.24 13.36 10.81
C VAL A 473 -5.19 14.49 9.81
N GLU A 474 -4.74 15.67 10.24
CA GLU A 474 -4.48 16.78 9.34
C GLU A 474 -3.40 16.41 8.30
N ASP A 475 -2.33 15.73 8.71
CA ASP A 475 -1.30 15.28 7.77
C ASP A 475 -1.84 14.29 6.72
N TYR A 476 -2.94 13.58 7.01
CA TYR A 476 -3.60 12.70 6.05
C TYR A 476 -4.54 13.46 5.11
N GLU A 477 -5.31 14.40 5.65
CA GLU A 477 -6.35 15.14 4.93
C GLU A 477 -5.73 16.25 4.07
N HIS A 478 -4.75 16.96 4.63
CA HIS A 478 -4.09 18.12 4.04
C HIS A 478 -2.57 18.08 4.32
N PRO A 479 -1.80 17.26 3.58
CA PRO A 479 -0.34 17.21 3.73
C PRO A 479 0.31 18.58 3.56
N GLN A 480 1.37 18.83 4.32
CA GLN A 480 2.09 20.11 4.34
C GLN A 480 3.60 19.92 4.29
N CYS A 481 4.29 20.84 3.62
CA CYS A 481 5.74 20.96 3.72
C CYS A 481 6.12 21.37 5.14
N ARG A 482 7.00 20.59 5.78
CA ARG A 482 7.57 20.91 7.10
C ARG A 482 9.02 20.54 7.17
N ASP A 483 9.76 21.24 8.04
CA ASP A 483 11.18 20.97 8.28
C ASP A 483 11.39 19.48 8.64
N ALA A 484 12.28 18.82 7.90
CA ALA A 484 12.57 17.39 8.04
C ALA A 484 13.13 17.04 9.43
N SER A 485 13.74 18.00 10.12
CA SER A 485 14.21 17.83 11.51
C SER A 485 13.05 17.87 12.51
N ARG A 486 11.92 18.50 12.18
CA ARG A 486 10.76 18.63 13.07
C ARG A 486 9.45 18.38 12.29
N PRO A 487 9.27 17.16 11.73
CA PRO A 487 8.16 16.89 10.82
C PRO A 487 6.81 16.73 11.55
N SER A 488 6.81 16.63 12.88
CA SER A 488 5.61 16.41 13.68
C SER A 488 4.63 17.58 13.59
N GLY A 489 3.41 17.28 13.14
CA GLY A 489 2.29 18.22 13.15
C GLY A 489 1.62 18.39 14.49
N GLU A 490 0.81 19.43 14.58
CA GLU A 490 -0.17 19.61 15.67
C GLU A 490 -1.48 18.90 15.30
N GLY A 491 -2.24 18.45 16.29
CA GLY A 491 -3.56 17.83 16.07
C GLY A 491 -3.65 16.38 16.52
N ARG A 492 -4.79 15.75 16.17
CA ARG A 492 -5.11 14.37 16.56
C ARG A 492 -4.17 13.39 15.84
N ARG A 493 -3.57 12.46 16.59
CA ARG A 493 -2.74 11.39 16.01
C ARG A 493 -3.55 10.56 15.01
N TYR A 494 -2.97 10.34 13.83
CA TYR A 494 -3.62 9.53 12.79
C TYR A 494 -3.78 8.07 13.21
N TRP A 495 -2.72 7.53 13.81
CA TRP A 495 -2.61 6.11 14.10
C TRP A 495 -3.20 5.67 15.45
N GLY A 496 -4.02 6.54 16.06
CA GLY A 496 -4.55 6.37 17.40
C GLY A 496 -3.61 6.83 18.52
N GLU A 497 -4.10 6.74 19.76
CA GLU A 497 -3.31 7.02 20.96
C GLU A 497 -2.14 6.02 21.08
N PRO A 498 -0.99 6.40 21.67
CA PRO A 498 0.01 5.44 22.07
C PRO A 498 -0.61 4.51 23.13
N GLY A 499 -1.02 3.32 22.69
CA GLY A 499 -1.80 2.39 23.48
C GLY A 499 -3.19 2.24 22.88
N GLY A 500 -3.53 1.02 22.48
CA GLY A 500 -4.92 0.64 22.23
C GLY A 500 -5.84 1.00 23.39
N PRO A 501 -7.17 0.78 23.27
CA PRO A 501 -8.14 1.22 24.27
C PRO A 501 -7.65 0.91 25.68
N ARG A 502 -7.84 1.87 26.60
CA ARG A 502 -7.60 1.66 28.04
C ARG A 502 -8.06 0.24 28.36
N GLY A 503 -7.11 -0.62 28.77
CA GLY A 503 -7.47 -1.94 29.30
C GLY A 503 -8.60 -1.74 30.31
N PRO A 504 -9.50 -2.73 30.48
CA PRO A 504 -10.64 -2.57 31.36
C PRO A 504 -10.12 -1.96 32.64
N GLY A 505 -10.60 -0.74 32.93
CA GLY A 505 -10.25 -0.08 34.18
C GLY A 505 -10.42 -1.13 35.27
N ARG A 506 -9.50 -1.14 36.25
CA ARG A 506 -9.69 -1.89 37.51
C ARG A 506 -11.19 -1.93 37.79
N PRO A 507 -11.80 -3.11 38.02
CA PRO A 507 -13.24 -3.17 38.24
C PRO A 507 -13.55 -2.13 39.31
N GLU A 508 -14.23 -1.04 38.92
CA GLU A 508 -14.99 -0.30 39.89
C GLU A 508 -15.90 -1.37 40.48
N GLY A 509 -15.74 -1.60 41.79
CA GLY A 509 -16.53 -2.58 42.51
C GLY A 509 -18.01 -2.43 42.14
N PRO A 510 -18.77 -3.53 42.17
CA PRO A 510 -20.04 -3.63 41.48
C PRO A 510 -20.92 -2.41 41.77
N ARG A 511 -21.10 -1.55 40.76
CA ARG A 511 -22.26 -0.66 40.70
C ARG A 511 -23.45 -1.59 40.50
N GLN A 512 -24.02 -2.02 41.63
CA GLN A 512 -25.30 -2.69 41.69
C GLN A 512 -26.27 -1.87 40.84
N SER A 513 -26.67 -2.44 39.70
CA SER A 513 -27.71 -1.90 38.85
C SER A 513 -28.97 -1.73 39.69
N SER A 514 -29.39 -0.48 39.88
CA SER A 514 -30.55 -0.07 40.70
C SER A 514 -31.90 -0.45 40.07
N TRP A 515 -31.97 -1.49 39.25
CA TRP A 515 -33.20 -1.99 38.64
C TRP A 515 -33.91 -2.98 39.58
N LEU A 516 -33.17 -3.90 40.21
CA LEU A 516 -33.73 -4.88 41.15
C LEU A 516 -34.24 -4.24 42.45
N GLN A 517 -33.57 -3.20 42.96
CA GLN A 517 -34.07 -2.41 44.10
C GLN A 517 -35.29 -1.55 43.75
N ARG A 518 -35.37 -1.01 42.53
CA ARG A 518 -36.56 -0.27 42.06
C ARG A 518 -37.76 -1.19 41.81
N MET A 519 -37.52 -2.42 41.35
CA MET A 519 -38.56 -3.43 41.15
C MET A 519 -39.10 -3.99 42.48
N LEU A 520 -38.24 -4.18 43.48
CA LEU A 520 -38.68 -4.57 44.84
C LEU A 520 -39.52 -3.49 45.52
N HIS A 521 -39.18 -2.20 45.35
CA HIS A 521 -40.00 -1.10 45.89
C HIS A 521 -41.35 -0.95 45.18
N TYR A 522 -41.42 -1.21 43.87
CA TYR A 522 -42.69 -1.23 43.13
C TYR A 522 -43.59 -2.40 43.53
N LEU A 523 -43.03 -3.58 43.78
CA LEU A 523 -43.79 -4.76 44.20
C LEU A 523 -44.26 -4.68 45.67
N GLN A 524 -43.50 -4.03 46.56
CA GLN A 524 -43.93 -3.80 47.95
C GLN A 524 -45.01 -2.71 48.08
N ALA A 525 -45.13 -1.80 47.11
CA ALA A 525 -46.19 -0.78 47.07
C ALA A 525 -47.54 -1.29 46.52
N MET A 526 -47.57 -2.47 45.87
CA MET A 526 -48.80 -3.08 45.35
C MET A 526 -49.44 -4.13 46.28
N ILE A 527 -48.82 -4.44 47.43
CA ILE A 527 -49.33 -5.40 48.43
C ILE A 527 -49.61 -4.68 49.78
N ARG A 528 -50.06 -3.43 49.73
CA ARG A 528 -50.67 -2.73 50.87
C ARG A 528 -51.96 -2.05 50.46
#